data_AF-A0A956LB57-F1
#
_entry.id   AF-A0A956LB57-F1
#
_cell.length_a   1.000
_cell.length_b   1.000
_cell.length_c   1.000
_cell.angle_alpha   90.00
_cell.angle_beta   90.00
_cell.angle_gamma   90.00
#
_symmetry.space_group_name_H-M   'P 1'
#
loop_
_entity.id
_entity.type
_entity.pdbx_description
1 polymer ?
#
loop_
_entity_poly.entity_id
_entity_poly.type
_entity_poly.pdbx_seq_one_letter_code
_entity_poly.pdbx_strand_id
1 'polypeptide(L)'
;MAAATLLGACGDSSSGSGETTESGTAATEASAGTDGGSDSSAASAGSEGSQTDSGTGDSGDTSDTGEPDEPHAQGTIILGESHPAGGGSSVPFVAASFVPNVEGGGAGGCWETVQGCKIALTPDCGDGCNADEYCAFDDSCGSTCARLCDASCGADEVCYFPAPDSPACKKIEPFDAGALTFLGTPIPINLFPPYAFSGDSGTPFSPGGAGSVQASGATAAGFASFEVAFTGTQFIQTSPSLDKLGIGDVFGDGPLPVRWQAGDGEVEITVSVTGDDFSSGQVTCEADDASGSFDVPRAALLAAVDGAGLSGVSVSIRRARTDRTKHLMTKGELTGVTVEPEGWVDVVTISTESHTFMGCQPGESFCGDSCIDTQWDDDNCGGCGESCPNGDSCNDGACNGVDSCNACAEDSATGDCKAVNDACAADPQCAALDACLIPCQTQDCVQECANMYSDGIDLYNETVYCICEDACVLECAGLCS
;
A
#
# COMPACT_ATOMS: atom_id res chain seq x y z
N MET A 1 5.03 29.02 -48.00
CA MET A 1 4.39 28.29 -46.88
C MET A 1 5.12 28.73 -45.61
N ALA A 2 4.37 28.93 -44.52
CA ALA A 2 4.62 29.98 -43.52
C ALA A 2 4.51 29.47 -42.07
N ALA A 3 5.39 29.95 -41.19
CA ALA A 3 5.24 30.13 -39.73
C ALA A 3 6.52 30.87 -39.24
N ALA A 4 6.57 31.85 -38.34
CA ALA A 4 5.56 32.47 -37.48
C ALA A 4 6.00 33.90 -37.08
N THR A 5 5.13 34.91 -37.26
CA THR A 5 4.83 35.93 -36.23
C THR A 5 3.72 36.87 -36.73
N LEU A 6 2.49 36.69 -36.22
CA LEU A 6 1.48 37.72 -35.89
C LEU A 6 0.10 37.05 -35.70
N LEU A 7 -0.19 36.55 -34.50
CA LEU A 7 -1.58 36.33 -34.07
C LEU A 7 -2.06 37.57 -33.33
N GLY A 8 -2.81 38.40 -34.07
CA GLY A 8 -3.44 39.62 -33.59
C GLY A 8 -4.69 39.98 -34.40
N ALA A 9 -5.81 39.38 -34.00
CA ALA A 9 -7.22 39.80 -34.15
C ALA A 9 -7.76 40.29 -35.51
N CYS A 10 -8.79 39.59 -36.00
CA CYS A 10 -9.97 40.20 -36.62
C CYS A 10 -11.24 39.51 -36.09
N GLY A 11 -12.11 40.27 -35.43
CA GLY A 11 -13.51 39.92 -35.24
C GLY A 11 -14.39 40.63 -36.27
N ASP A 12 -15.58 40.10 -36.55
CA ASP A 12 -16.79 40.93 -36.61
C ASP A 12 -18.10 40.10 -36.51
N SER A 13 -18.89 40.44 -35.50
CA SER A 13 -20.35 40.61 -35.42
C SER A 13 -21.36 39.75 -36.22
N SER A 14 -22.33 39.16 -35.51
CA SER A 14 -23.74 39.63 -35.58
C SER A 14 -24.66 39.09 -34.46
N SER A 15 -25.32 40.04 -33.76
CA SER A 15 -26.68 40.06 -33.16
C SER A 15 -27.23 38.87 -32.33
N GLY A 16 -27.84 39.03 -31.15
CA GLY A 16 -28.21 40.23 -30.41
C GLY A 16 -29.16 39.95 -29.22
N SER A 17 -29.34 41.00 -28.41
CA SER A 17 -30.43 41.33 -27.47
C SER A 17 -30.62 40.55 -26.15
N GLY A 18 -30.56 41.29 -25.04
CA GLY A 18 -31.22 40.92 -23.78
C GLY A 18 -30.63 41.52 -22.50
N GLU A 19 -30.91 42.81 -22.26
CA GLU A 19 -31.00 43.51 -20.96
C GLU A 19 -31.38 42.61 -19.73
N THR A 20 -31.02 42.85 -18.46
CA THR A 20 -30.96 44.09 -17.67
C THR A 20 -30.46 43.78 -16.23
N THR A 21 -29.67 44.72 -15.68
CA THR A 21 -29.69 45.33 -14.32
C THR A 21 -29.41 44.60 -12.99
N GLU A 22 -28.59 45.32 -12.20
CA GLU A 22 -28.64 45.59 -10.74
C GLU A 22 -28.09 44.52 -9.78
N SER A 23 -26.95 44.79 -9.09
CA SER A 23 -26.74 45.63 -7.88
C SER A 23 -26.75 44.78 -6.60
N GLY A 24 -25.74 44.91 -5.75
CA GLY A 24 -25.80 44.33 -4.40
C GLY A 24 -24.51 44.25 -3.61
N THR A 25 -24.17 45.36 -2.96
CA THR A 25 -23.23 45.59 -1.83
C THR A 25 -23.26 44.62 -0.64
N ALA A 26 -22.11 44.53 0.06
CA ALA A 26 -21.86 44.54 1.54
C ALA A 26 -20.80 43.47 1.95
N ALA A 27 -19.64 43.77 2.54
CA ALA A 27 -19.36 44.22 3.93
C ALA A 27 -20.06 43.32 4.98
N THR A 28 -19.48 42.79 6.07
CA THR A 28 -18.51 43.32 7.05
C THR A 28 -18.27 42.22 8.12
N GLU A 29 -17.02 42.08 8.58
CA GLU A 29 -16.53 42.03 9.98
C GLU A 29 -17.05 41.08 11.11
N ALA A 30 -16.04 40.67 11.91
CA ALA A 30 -16.00 40.60 13.39
C ALA A 30 -16.84 39.50 14.11
N SER A 31 -16.50 38.97 15.28
CA SER A 31 -15.35 38.98 16.19
C SER A 31 -15.71 38.06 17.38
N ALA A 32 -14.68 37.55 18.05
CA ALA A 32 -14.55 37.30 19.49
C ALA A 32 -15.81 37.13 20.39
N GLY A 33 -15.77 36.08 21.21
CA GLY A 33 -16.54 35.96 22.45
C GLY A 33 -15.83 35.04 23.45
N THR A 34 -15.17 35.65 24.43
CA THR A 34 -14.49 35.04 25.57
C THR A 34 -15.46 34.67 26.71
N ASP A 35 -14.88 33.91 27.65
CA ASP A 35 -15.05 34.00 29.11
C ASP A 35 -15.91 32.97 29.88
N GLY A 36 -15.18 32.30 30.78
CA GLY A 36 -15.54 32.12 32.19
C GLY A 36 -16.24 30.79 32.53
N GLY A 37 -15.80 29.99 33.49
CA GLY A 37 -14.74 30.13 34.48
C GLY A 37 -14.85 29.02 35.54
N SER A 38 -13.72 28.75 36.23
CA SER A 38 -13.57 28.54 37.68
C SER A 38 -14.50 27.52 38.38
N ASP A 39 -14.01 26.40 38.91
CA ASP A 39 -13.41 26.19 40.26
C ASP A 39 -14.05 24.87 40.75
N SER A 40 -13.56 23.99 41.62
CA SER A 40 -12.40 23.93 42.49
C SER A 40 -12.29 22.49 43.04
N SER A 41 -11.13 22.23 43.64
CA SER A 41 -10.61 21.06 44.36
C SER A 41 -11.44 20.54 45.55
N ALA A 42 -11.28 19.24 45.88
CA ALA A 42 -11.09 18.76 47.27
C ALA A 42 -10.71 17.27 47.33
N ALA A 43 -9.85 16.95 48.29
CA ALA A 43 -9.22 15.66 48.53
C ALA A 43 -9.80 14.93 49.77
N SER A 44 -9.62 13.60 49.75
CA SER A 44 -9.20 12.69 50.85
C SER A 44 -10.12 12.30 52.03
N ALA A 45 -9.86 11.05 52.46
CA ALA A 45 -10.25 10.26 53.66
C ALA A 45 -11.48 9.36 53.45
N GLY A 46 -11.46 8.03 53.66
CA GLY A 46 -10.60 7.16 54.47
C GLY A 46 -11.45 6.51 55.56
N SER A 47 -11.80 5.23 55.45
CA SER A 47 -12.20 4.38 56.60
C SER A 47 -12.17 2.89 56.26
N GLU A 48 -11.56 2.14 57.17
CA GLU A 48 -11.37 0.68 57.20
C GLU A 48 -12.68 -0.09 57.47
N GLY A 49 -12.74 -1.38 57.08
CA GLY A 49 -13.79 -2.29 57.53
C GLY A 49 -13.92 -3.65 56.83
N SER A 50 -13.06 -4.60 57.24
CA SER A 50 -13.29 -6.05 57.43
C SER A 50 -13.69 -6.99 56.28
N GLN A 51 -12.93 -8.08 56.23
CA GLN A 51 -12.97 -9.27 55.39
C GLN A 51 -14.32 -10.03 55.36
N THR A 52 -14.66 -10.57 54.18
CA THR A 52 -15.10 -11.97 54.00
C THR A 52 -14.66 -12.49 52.63
N ASP A 53 -14.01 -13.65 52.68
CA ASP A 53 -13.46 -14.50 51.63
C ASP A 53 -14.53 -15.04 50.66
N SER A 54 -14.31 -14.93 49.33
CA SER A 54 -14.94 -15.69 48.23
C SER A 54 -14.47 -15.18 46.84
N GLY A 55 -13.53 -15.90 46.22
CA GLY A 55 -13.34 -16.10 44.75
C GLY A 55 -13.35 -14.91 43.77
N THR A 56 -12.16 -14.60 43.21
CA THR A 56 -11.95 -13.99 41.88
C THR A 56 -10.49 -14.30 41.50
N GLY A 57 -10.16 -14.99 40.41
CA GLY A 57 -10.13 -14.41 39.07
C GLY A 57 -8.93 -13.47 38.95
N ASP A 58 -7.72 -14.05 38.90
CA ASP A 58 -6.49 -13.28 38.70
C ASP A 58 -6.32 -13.04 37.20
N SER A 59 -6.91 -11.94 36.74
CA SER A 59 -6.61 -11.34 35.45
C SER A 59 -5.66 -10.18 35.70
N GLY A 60 -4.45 -10.33 35.21
CA GLY A 60 -3.45 -9.28 35.20
C GLY A 60 -2.07 -9.84 35.49
N ASP A 61 -1.37 -10.29 34.44
CA ASP A 61 0.07 -10.10 34.44
C ASP A 61 0.47 -9.17 33.30
N THR A 62 1.09 -8.09 33.73
CA THR A 62 1.70 -7.02 32.98
C THR A 62 3.14 -7.41 32.68
N SER A 63 3.60 -7.15 31.46
CA SER A 63 5.01 -7.22 31.06
C SER A 63 5.69 -8.55 31.35
N ASP A 64 5.64 -9.46 30.37
CA ASP A 64 6.52 -10.61 30.31
C ASP A 64 7.98 -10.13 30.24
N THR A 65 8.61 -10.03 31.41
CA THR A 65 10.03 -9.72 31.55
C THR A 65 10.85 -10.94 31.18
N GLY A 66 10.98 -11.22 29.89
CA GLY A 66 12.14 -11.89 29.28
C GLY A 66 12.69 -13.15 29.96
N GLU A 67 11.83 -13.99 30.55
CA GLU A 67 12.23 -15.34 30.94
C GLU A 67 11.99 -16.23 29.71
N PRO A 68 12.99 -17.00 29.23
CA PRO A 68 12.76 -17.87 28.09
C PRO A 68 11.68 -18.88 28.47
N ASP A 69 10.56 -18.84 27.75
CA ASP A 69 9.46 -19.78 27.96
C ASP A 69 10.01 -21.22 28.03
N GLU A 70 9.71 -21.92 29.11
CA GLU A 70 10.08 -23.34 29.24
C GLU A 70 9.50 -24.12 28.06
N PRO A 71 10.18 -25.17 27.55
CA PRO A 71 9.62 -26.02 26.50
C PRO A 71 8.23 -26.52 26.90
N HIS A 72 7.26 -26.32 26.03
CA HIS A 72 5.87 -26.70 26.26
C HIS A 72 5.21 -27.20 24.97
N ALA A 73 4.13 -27.94 25.09
CA ALA A 73 3.26 -28.19 23.95
C ALA A 73 2.40 -26.94 23.70
N GLN A 74 2.20 -26.52 22.46
CA GLN A 74 1.41 -25.34 22.14
C GLN A 74 0.18 -25.71 21.34
N GLY A 75 -0.99 -25.30 21.81
CA GLY A 75 -2.22 -25.22 21.03
C GLY A 75 -2.50 -23.78 20.62
N THR A 76 -2.86 -23.56 19.36
CA THR A 76 -3.31 -22.25 18.88
C THR A 76 -4.68 -22.44 18.24
N ILE A 77 -5.69 -21.77 18.78
CA ILE A 77 -7.06 -21.81 18.31
C ILE A 77 -7.42 -20.42 17.82
N ILE A 78 -7.70 -20.27 16.54
CA ILE A 78 -8.01 -18.98 15.92
C ILE A 78 -9.49 -18.92 15.61
N LEU A 79 -10.19 -17.90 16.12
CA LEU A 79 -11.52 -17.50 15.66
C LEU A 79 -11.40 -16.14 14.99
N GLY A 80 -11.50 -16.11 13.67
CA GLY A 80 -11.29 -14.90 12.90
C GLY A 80 -12.49 -14.54 12.04
N GLU A 81 -12.62 -13.25 11.74
CA GLU A 81 -13.48 -12.77 10.69
C GLU A 81 -12.76 -11.74 9.83
N SER A 82 -13.16 -11.65 8.57
CA SER A 82 -12.66 -10.64 7.65
C SER A 82 -13.82 -9.97 6.93
N HIS A 83 -13.69 -8.67 6.69
CA HIS A 83 -14.71 -7.90 5.97
C HIS A 83 -14.05 -6.87 5.03
N PRO A 84 -14.76 -6.46 3.97
CA PRO A 84 -14.28 -5.39 3.11
C PRO A 84 -14.37 -4.04 3.84
N ALA A 85 -13.61 -3.07 3.32
CA ALA A 85 -13.70 -1.71 3.78
C ALA A 85 -15.06 -1.04 3.50
N GLY A 86 -15.44 -0.11 4.36
CA GLY A 86 -16.73 0.58 4.29
C GLY A 86 -17.91 -0.24 4.82
N GLY A 87 -17.63 -1.43 5.35
CA GLY A 87 -18.61 -2.38 5.89
C GLY A 87 -19.04 -3.43 4.88
N GLY A 88 -19.70 -4.47 5.36
CA GLY A 88 -20.11 -5.62 4.55
C GLY A 88 -20.38 -6.84 5.43
N SER A 89 -20.69 -7.97 4.80
CA SER A 89 -20.78 -9.24 5.52
C SER A 89 -19.37 -9.70 5.89
N SER A 90 -19.14 -9.90 7.18
CA SER A 90 -17.98 -10.62 7.69
C SER A 90 -17.96 -12.06 7.20
N VAL A 91 -16.81 -12.55 6.79
CA VAL A 91 -16.54 -13.95 6.44
C VAL A 91 -15.77 -14.60 7.60
N PRO A 92 -16.36 -15.58 8.31
CA PRO A 92 -15.72 -16.22 9.45
C PRO A 92 -14.76 -17.33 9.00
N PHE A 93 -13.66 -17.47 9.73
CA PHE A 93 -12.76 -18.61 9.67
C PHE A 93 -12.40 -19.07 11.08
N VAL A 94 -12.34 -20.38 11.28
CA VAL A 94 -11.87 -20.96 12.54
C VAL A 94 -10.90 -22.09 12.24
N ALA A 95 -9.75 -22.06 12.89
CA ALA A 95 -8.72 -23.07 12.74
C ALA A 95 -8.11 -23.40 14.09
N ALA A 96 -7.57 -24.60 14.24
CA ALA A 96 -6.75 -24.94 15.39
C ALA A 96 -5.54 -25.77 14.98
N SER A 97 -4.41 -25.53 15.63
CA SER A 97 -3.17 -26.27 15.47
C SER A 97 -2.62 -26.64 16.83
N PHE A 98 -2.02 -27.81 16.93
CA PHE A 98 -1.39 -28.28 18.16
C PHE A 98 -0.01 -28.83 17.82
N VAL A 99 1.00 -28.37 18.55
CA VAL A 99 2.40 -28.71 18.38
C VAL A 99 2.91 -29.35 19.67
N PRO A 100 3.57 -30.51 19.61
CA PRO A 100 3.92 -31.30 20.80
C PRO A 100 5.05 -30.70 21.65
N ASN A 101 5.91 -29.89 21.04
CA ASN A 101 7.00 -29.19 21.68
C ASN A 101 7.36 -27.96 20.85
N VAL A 102 7.27 -26.79 21.47
CA VAL A 102 7.89 -25.57 20.98
C VAL A 102 9.07 -25.27 21.90
N GLU A 103 10.27 -25.40 21.35
CA GLU A 103 11.49 -24.84 21.94
C GLU A 103 11.53 -23.37 21.53
N GLY A 104 11.63 -22.44 22.49
CA GLY A 104 11.48 -21.01 22.26
C GLY A 104 12.19 -20.50 21.00
N GLY A 105 11.41 -20.01 20.04
CA GLY A 105 11.88 -19.54 18.74
C GLY A 105 11.21 -20.26 17.59
N GLY A 106 9.97 -19.85 17.26
CA GLY A 106 9.32 -20.28 16.03
C GLY A 106 10.20 -19.97 14.82
N ALA A 107 10.01 -20.73 13.73
CA ALA A 107 10.62 -20.47 12.42
C ALA A 107 10.32 -19.03 11.98
N GLY A 108 11.21 -18.11 12.35
CA GLY A 108 11.09 -16.70 12.02
C GLY A 108 11.28 -16.58 10.52
N GLY A 109 10.30 -15.99 9.83
CA GLY A 109 10.56 -15.47 8.50
C GLY A 109 11.73 -14.49 8.55
N CYS A 110 12.38 -14.23 7.44
CA CYS A 110 13.41 -13.20 7.40
C CYS A 110 12.77 -11.86 7.04
N TRP A 111 13.01 -10.87 7.88
CA TRP A 111 12.54 -9.51 7.66
C TRP A 111 13.67 -8.52 7.89
N GLU A 112 13.57 -7.37 7.23
CA GLU A 112 14.29 -6.18 7.63
C GLU A 112 13.33 -5.17 8.27
N THR A 113 13.86 -4.15 8.94
CA THR A 113 13.02 -3.11 9.57
C THR A 113 13.31 -1.75 8.96
N VAL A 114 12.27 -1.15 8.37
CA VAL A 114 12.31 0.19 7.80
C VAL A 114 11.32 1.06 8.55
N GLN A 115 11.85 2.02 9.30
CA GLN A 115 11.06 3.01 10.07
C GLN A 115 9.98 2.38 10.98
N GLY A 116 10.28 1.24 11.60
CA GLY A 116 9.38 0.55 12.53
C GLY A 116 8.45 -0.48 11.88
N CYS A 117 8.42 -0.56 10.56
CA CYS A 117 7.72 -1.62 9.83
C CYS A 117 8.69 -2.73 9.39
N LYS A 118 8.23 -3.97 9.46
CA LYS A 118 8.95 -5.15 8.98
C LYS A 118 8.66 -5.35 7.50
N ILE A 119 9.68 -5.56 6.69
CA ILE A 119 9.55 -5.90 5.27
C ILE A 119 9.93 -7.37 5.12
N ALA A 120 9.02 -8.17 4.57
CA ALA A 120 9.29 -9.58 4.30
C ALA A 120 10.35 -9.69 3.19
N LEU A 121 11.45 -10.37 3.47
CA LEU A 121 12.50 -10.59 2.49
C LEU A 121 12.16 -11.78 1.60
N THR A 122 12.54 -11.72 0.33
CA THR A 122 12.53 -12.86 -0.58
C THR A 122 13.96 -13.40 -0.71
N PRO A 123 14.19 -14.72 -0.57
CA PRO A 123 15.54 -15.26 -0.68
C PRO A 123 16.05 -15.11 -2.12
N ASP A 124 17.25 -14.58 -2.28
CA ASP A 124 17.92 -14.38 -3.56
C ASP A 124 19.09 -15.38 -3.72
N CYS A 125 18.90 -16.37 -4.58
CA CYS A 125 19.92 -17.37 -4.90
C CYS A 125 20.60 -17.09 -6.25
N GLY A 126 20.57 -15.86 -6.75
CA GLY A 126 21.19 -15.43 -8.01
C GLY A 126 20.61 -16.16 -9.22
N ASP A 127 21.44 -16.94 -9.92
CA ASP A 127 21.05 -17.69 -11.13
C ASP A 127 20.07 -18.86 -10.87
N GLY A 128 19.65 -19.05 -9.61
CA GLY A 128 18.69 -20.07 -9.17
C GLY A 128 19.36 -21.30 -8.57
N CYS A 129 18.52 -22.18 -8.00
CA CYS A 129 18.96 -23.43 -7.37
C CYS A 129 18.94 -24.60 -8.35
N ASN A 130 19.57 -25.72 -7.96
CA ASN A 130 19.52 -26.95 -8.76
C ASN A 130 18.08 -27.51 -8.86
N ALA A 131 17.85 -28.44 -9.79
CA ALA A 131 16.51 -28.97 -10.08
C ALA A 131 15.83 -29.69 -8.89
N ASP A 132 16.61 -30.13 -7.91
CA ASP A 132 16.20 -30.81 -6.68
C ASP A 132 16.31 -29.89 -5.44
N GLU A 133 16.43 -28.59 -5.65
CA GLU A 133 16.59 -27.57 -4.62
C GLU A 133 15.60 -26.41 -4.82
N TYR A 134 15.37 -25.65 -3.76
CA TYR A 134 14.60 -24.41 -3.78
C TYR A 134 15.36 -23.33 -3.03
N CYS A 135 15.15 -22.07 -3.41
CA CYS A 135 15.78 -20.95 -2.73
C CYS A 135 15.05 -20.68 -1.41
N ALA A 136 15.80 -20.64 -0.31
CA ALA A 136 15.29 -20.45 1.05
C ALA A 136 16.25 -19.56 1.85
N PHE A 137 15.85 -19.18 3.05
CA PHE A 137 16.77 -18.60 4.03
C PHE A 137 17.35 -19.69 4.95
N ASP A 138 18.60 -19.49 5.37
CA ASP A 138 19.17 -20.18 6.52
C ASP A 138 18.80 -19.50 7.85
N ASP A 139 19.24 -20.06 8.97
CA ASP A 139 18.97 -19.54 10.32
C ASP A 139 19.57 -18.14 10.58
N SER A 140 20.50 -17.68 9.74
CA SER A 140 21.11 -16.34 9.78
C SER A 140 20.48 -15.38 8.77
N CYS A 141 19.37 -15.76 8.14
CA CYS A 141 18.74 -15.03 7.04
C CYS A 141 19.64 -14.82 5.80
N GLY A 142 20.63 -15.70 5.61
CA GLY A 142 21.37 -15.82 4.36
C GLY A 142 20.57 -16.64 3.35
N SER A 143 20.48 -16.19 2.10
CA SER A 143 19.85 -16.96 1.04
C SER A 143 20.69 -18.18 0.68
N THR A 144 20.05 -19.35 0.64
CA THR A 144 20.69 -20.65 0.39
C THR A 144 19.77 -21.55 -0.42
N CYS A 145 20.37 -22.46 -1.20
CA CYS A 145 19.62 -23.52 -1.88
C CYS A 145 19.40 -24.68 -0.92
N ALA A 146 18.14 -24.90 -0.55
CA ALA A 146 17.71 -26.01 0.29
C ALA A 146 17.19 -27.16 -0.57
N ARG A 147 17.58 -28.40 -0.25
CA ARG A 147 17.12 -29.58 -0.99
C ARG A 147 15.64 -29.88 -0.74
N LEU A 148 14.95 -30.32 -1.79
CA LEU A 148 13.63 -30.90 -1.68
C LEU A 148 13.73 -32.33 -1.14
N CYS A 149 12.84 -32.68 -0.23
CA CYS A 149 12.68 -34.07 0.20
C CYS A 149 11.92 -34.84 -0.89
N ASP A 150 12.64 -35.64 -1.68
CA ASP A 150 12.14 -36.34 -2.87
C ASP A 150 11.83 -37.83 -2.62
N ALA A 151 11.82 -38.27 -1.37
CA ALA A 151 11.43 -39.66 -1.06
C ALA A 151 9.97 -39.91 -1.44
N SER A 152 9.75 -41.02 -2.14
CA SER A 152 8.42 -41.49 -2.51
C SER A 152 7.72 -42.12 -1.30
N CYS A 153 7.00 -41.30 -0.55
CA CYS A 153 6.30 -41.72 0.67
C CYS A 153 4.87 -42.20 0.40
N GLY A 154 4.33 -43.02 1.31
CA GLY A 154 2.93 -43.42 1.29
C GLY A 154 1.97 -42.24 1.50
N ALA A 155 0.67 -42.46 1.24
CA ALA A 155 -0.37 -41.42 1.38
C ALA A 155 -0.57 -40.90 2.81
N ASP A 156 -0.08 -41.64 3.81
CA ASP A 156 -0.12 -41.31 5.24
C ASP A 156 1.29 -41.11 5.82
N GLU A 157 2.25 -40.76 4.96
CA GLU A 157 3.64 -40.52 5.33
C GLU A 157 4.12 -39.16 4.82
N VAL A 158 4.99 -38.53 5.60
CA VAL A 158 5.68 -37.30 5.22
C VAL A 158 7.16 -37.60 4.99
N CYS A 159 7.72 -37.00 3.95
CA CYS A 159 9.15 -37.05 3.68
C CYS A 159 9.88 -36.12 4.67
N TYR A 160 10.95 -36.61 5.29
CA TYR A 160 11.81 -35.84 6.18
C TYR A 160 13.27 -36.28 6.03
N PHE A 161 14.20 -35.48 6.58
CA PHE A 161 15.63 -35.79 6.59
C PHE A 161 16.07 -36.22 8.00
N PRO A 162 16.10 -37.53 8.35
CA PRO A 162 16.67 -38.03 9.61
C PRO A 162 18.16 -37.71 9.79
N ALA A 163 18.87 -37.46 8.69
CA ALA A 163 20.24 -36.96 8.65
C ALA A 163 20.40 -36.10 7.38
N PRO A 164 21.41 -35.21 7.31
CA PRO A 164 21.71 -34.45 6.10
C PRO A 164 21.80 -35.37 4.89
N ASP A 165 21.13 -35.00 3.80
CA ASP A 165 21.10 -35.72 2.52
C ASP A 165 20.54 -37.16 2.57
N SER A 166 19.83 -37.53 3.63
CA SER A 166 19.24 -38.87 3.79
C SER A 166 17.72 -38.79 3.88
N PRO A 167 16.99 -38.55 2.77
CA PRO A 167 15.54 -38.45 2.81
C PRO A 167 14.90 -39.79 3.20
N ALA A 168 13.91 -39.76 4.08
CA ALA A 168 13.17 -40.92 4.55
C ALA A 168 11.70 -40.58 4.73
N CYS A 169 10.86 -41.60 4.80
CA CYS A 169 9.43 -41.46 5.05
C CYS A 169 9.12 -41.81 6.51
N LYS A 170 8.26 -41.02 7.15
CA LYS A 170 7.67 -41.37 8.46
C LYS A 170 6.16 -41.23 8.41
N LYS A 171 5.44 -42.06 9.16
CA LYS A 171 3.99 -41.96 9.31
C LYS A 171 3.62 -40.60 9.91
N ILE A 172 2.51 -40.04 9.44
CA ILE A 172 1.91 -38.85 10.04
C ILE A 172 1.26 -39.31 11.35
N GLU A 173 1.88 -38.96 12.47
CA GLU A 173 1.32 -39.17 13.80
C GLU A 173 0.61 -37.87 14.24
N PRO A 174 -0.71 -37.90 14.50
CA PRO A 174 -1.43 -36.70 14.88
C PRO A 174 -1.07 -36.31 16.32
N PHE A 175 -0.94 -35.01 16.53
CA PHE A 175 -0.93 -34.38 17.85
C PHE A 175 -2.09 -33.39 17.88
N ASP A 176 -3.14 -33.68 18.65
CA ASP A 176 -4.41 -32.95 18.60
C ASP A 176 -5.05 -32.75 19.99
N ALA A 177 -6.28 -32.25 20.04
CA ALA A 177 -7.07 -32.07 21.27
C ALA A 177 -8.44 -32.78 21.23
N GLY A 178 -8.64 -33.72 20.30
CA GLY A 178 -9.94 -34.35 20.06
C GLY A 178 -10.98 -33.40 19.45
N ALA A 179 -12.28 -33.62 19.67
CA ALA A 179 -13.30 -32.70 19.17
C ALA A 179 -13.27 -31.38 19.95
N LEU A 180 -13.37 -30.24 19.25
CA LEU A 180 -13.47 -28.90 19.84
C LEU A 180 -14.91 -28.39 19.72
N THR A 181 -15.52 -28.01 20.84
CA THR A 181 -16.85 -27.41 20.90
C THR A 181 -16.74 -25.98 21.43
N PHE A 182 -17.33 -25.02 20.74
CA PHE A 182 -17.27 -23.62 21.11
C PHE A 182 -18.59 -23.16 21.74
N LEU A 183 -18.48 -22.48 22.89
CA LEU A 183 -19.60 -21.96 23.66
C LEU A 183 -19.50 -20.42 23.74
N GLY A 184 -20.65 -19.74 23.78
CA GLY A 184 -20.71 -18.27 23.79
C GLY A 184 -20.46 -17.61 22.43
N THR A 185 -20.25 -18.40 21.38
CA THR A 185 -20.10 -17.91 20.00
C THR A 185 -21.45 -17.60 19.35
N PRO A 186 -21.55 -16.57 18.47
CA PRO A 186 -22.79 -16.23 17.78
C PRO A 186 -23.31 -17.33 16.86
N ILE A 187 -22.40 -18.18 16.37
CA ILE A 187 -22.67 -19.34 15.53
C ILE A 187 -22.19 -20.62 16.24
N PRO A 188 -22.93 -21.74 16.15
CA PRO A 188 -22.46 -23.01 16.70
C PRO A 188 -21.25 -23.53 15.91
N ILE A 189 -20.13 -23.76 16.60
CA ILE A 189 -18.90 -24.27 15.97
C ILE A 189 -18.50 -25.58 16.65
N ASN A 190 -18.27 -26.62 15.84
CA ASN A 190 -17.70 -27.89 16.26
C ASN A 190 -16.61 -28.28 15.28
N LEU A 191 -15.38 -28.49 15.75
CA LEU A 191 -14.25 -28.88 14.90
C LEU A 191 -13.77 -30.28 15.24
N PHE A 192 -13.33 -30.99 14.21
CA PHE A 192 -12.67 -32.28 14.30
C PHE A 192 -11.31 -32.17 13.59
N PRO A 193 -10.28 -32.92 14.03
CA PRO A 193 -9.03 -32.99 13.28
C PRO A 193 -9.28 -33.44 11.83
N PRO A 194 -8.69 -32.79 10.80
CA PRO A 194 -7.87 -31.58 10.85
C PRO A 194 -8.74 -30.31 10.99
N TYR A 195 -8.53 -29.56 12.08
CA TYR A 195 -9.43 -28.50 12.54
C TYR A 195 -9.52 -27.33 11.56
N ALA A 196 -10.58 -27.31 10.76
CA ALA A 196 -10.87 -26.20 9.87
C ALA A 196 -12.38 -25.97 9.77
N PHE A 197 -12.78 -24.71 9.79
CA PHE A 197 -14.13 -24.27 9.49
C PHE A 197 -14.08 -22.94 8.75
N SER A 198 -14.91 -22.86 7.72
CA SER A 198 -15.21 -21.64 6.98
C SER A 198 -16.73 -21.52 6.86
N GLY A 199 -17.27 -20.34 7.09
CA GLY A 199 -18.68 -20.04 6.88
C GLY A 199 -18.87 -19.00 5.79
N ASP A 200 -20.09 -18.92 5.24
CA ASP A 200 -20.42 -17.95 4.19
C ASP A 200 -20.62 -16.52 4.73
N SER A 201 -21.02 -16.38 6.01
CA SER A 201 -21.17 -15.07 6.66
C SER A 201 -21.23 -15.16 8.19
N GLY A 202 -20.90 -14.06 8.86
CA GLY A 202 -21.01 -13.86 10.30
C GLY A 202 -19.66 -13.77 11.01
N THR A 203 -19.70 -13.52 12.32
CA THR A 203 -18.51 -13.48 13.17
C THR A 203 -18.48 -14.73 14.07
N PRO A 204 -17.33 -15.42 14.22
CA PRO A 204 -17.26 -16.61 15.06
C PRO A 204 -17.17 -16.30 16.55
N PHE A 205 -17.05 -15.03 16.93
CA PHE A 205 -17.05 -14.54 18.31
C PHE A 205 -17.93 -13.28 18.43
N SER A 206 -18.34 -12.98 19.66
CA SER A 206 -19.01 -11.72 19.99
C SER A 206 -17.96 -10.65 20.29
N PRO A 207 -17.97 -9.47 19.64
CA PRO A 207 -16.96 -8.44 19.90
C PRO A 207 -16.96 -8.00 21.37
N GLY A 208 -15.81 -8.10 22.04
CA GLY A 208 -15.66 -7.86 23.49
C GLY A 208 -16.40 -8.88 24.40
N GLY A 209 -17.04 -9.89 23.82
CA GLY A 209 -17.86 -10.87 24.55
C GLY A 209 -17.07 -12.11 24.98
N ALA A 210 -17.50 -12.76 26.06
CA ALA A 210 -16.86 -13.97 26.56
C ALA A 210 -17.33 -15.23 25.83
N GLY A 211 -16.41 -16.19 25.65
CA GLY A 211 -16.68 -17.53 25.16
C GLY A 211 -15.79 -18.58 25.82
N SER A 212 -16.02 -19.86 25.52
CA SER A 212 -15.12 -20.95 25.91
C SER A 212 -14.97 -21.99 24.81
N VAL A 213 -13.83 -22.69 24.83
CA VAL A 213 -13.55 -23.83 23.96
C VAL A 213 -13.40 -25.07 24.83
N GLN A 214 -14.22 -26.08 24.55
CA GLN A 214 -14.18 -27.39 25.21
C GLN A 214 -13.57 -28.42 24.27
N ALA A 215 -12.46 -29.03 24.71
CA ALA A 215 -11.79 -30.11 24.01
C ALA A 215 -12.16 -31.46 24.62
N SER A 216 -12.53 -32.43 23.78
CA SER A 216 -12.78 -33.80 24.27
C SER A 216 -11.51 -34.51 24.75
N GLY A 217 -10.34 -34.00 24.38
CA GLY A 217 -9.04 -34.62 24.55
C GLY A 217 -8.71 -35.60 23.43
N ALA A 218 -7.42 -35.69 23.11
CA ALA A 218 -6.90 -36.58 22.08
C ALA A 218 -7.18 -38.05 22.40
N THR A 219 -7.25 -38.92 21.38
CA THR A 219 -7.35 -40.37 21.60
C THR A 219 -5.99 -41.05 21.72
N ALA A 220 -4.95 -40.47 21.11
CA ALA A 220 -3.56 -40.94 21.12
C ALA A 220 -2.65 -39.87 21.78
N ALA A 221 -1.65 -39.37 21.05
CA ALA A 221 -0.81 -38.26 21.49
C ALA A 221 -1.52 -36.92 21.29
N GLY A 222 -1.41 -36.01 22.26
CA GLY A 222 -2.08 -34.72 22.21
C GLY A 222 -2.44 -34.15 23.58
N PHE A 223 -3.24 -33.09 23.57
CA PHE A 223 -3.81 -32.50 24.77
C PHE A 223 -4.87 -33.43 25.40
N ALA A 224 -4.89 -33.50 26.73
CA ALA A 224 -6.01 -34.07 27.47
C ALA A 224 -7.27 -33.20 27.32
N SER A 225 -8.41 -33.65 27.84
CA SER A 225 -9.62 -32.84 27.83
C SER A 225 -9.40 -31.55 28.62
N PHE A 226 -9.82 -30.42 28.06
CA PHE A 226 -9.72 -29.11 28.70
C PHE A 226 -10.93 -28.25 28.38
N GLU A 227 -11.14 -27.22 29.19
CA GLU A 227 -12.01 -26.09 28.88
C GLU A 227 -11.22 -24.81 29.13
N VAL A 228 -11.15 -23.94 28.12
CA VAL A 228 -10.45 -22.65 28.20
C VAL A 228 -11.40 -21.53 27.85
N ALA A 229 -11.35 -20.43 28.60
CA ALA A 229 -12.15 -19.24 28.33
C ALA A 229 -11.39 -18.29 27.40
N PHE A 230 -12.12 -17.47 26.65
CA PHE A 230 -11.58 -16.40 25.83
C PHE A 230 -12.51 -15.19 25.80
N THR A 231 -11.97 -14.04 25.43
CA THR A 231 -12.73 -12.81 25.14
C THR A 231 -12.57 -12.49 23.67
N GLY A 232 -13.69 -12.25 22.98
CA GLY A 232 -13.68 -11.82 21.60
C GLY A 232 -13.02 -10.45 21.45
N THR A 233 -12.15 -10.31 20.46
CA THR A 233 -11.56 -9.02 20.09
C THR A 233 -12.63 -8.04 19.67
N GLN A 234 -12.36 -6.74 19.80
CA GLN A 234 -13.23 -5.70 19.29
C GLN A 234 -13.19 -5.69 17.77
N PHE A 235 -14.31 -5.36 17.12
CA PHE A 235 -14.35 -5.23 15.66
C PHE A 235 -13.43 -4.10 15.20
N ILE A 236 -12.56 -4.36 14.23
CA ILE A 236 -11.71 -3.33 13.64
C ILE A 236 -12.49 -2.64 12.52
N GLN A 237 -12.55 -1.31 12.56
CA GLN A 237 -13.14 -0.54 11.47
C GLN A 237 -12.40 0.78 11.35
N THR A 238 -11.98 1.08 10.12
CA THR A 238 -11.24 2.28 9.78
C THR A 238 -12.16 3.48 9.60
N SER A 239 -11.65 4.67 9.92
CA SER A 239 -12.37 5.94 9.80
C SER A 239 -11.41 7.06 9.37
N PRO A 240 -11.45 7.56 8.11
CA PRO A 240 -12.32 7.09 7.03
C PRO A 240 -12.07 5.61 6.70
N SER A 241 -13.08 4.94 6.14
CA SER A 241 -12.91 3.55 5.71
C SER A 241 -11.84 3.47 4.62
N LEU A 242 -11.09 2.36 4.53
CA LEU A 242 -9.98 2.26 3.58
C LEU A 242 -10.38 2.59 2.13
N ASP A 243 -11.58 2.18 1.70
CA ASP A 243 -12.14 2.48 0.36
C ASP A 243 -12.47 3.96 0.10
N LYS A 244 -12.20 4.84 1.08
CA LYS A 244 -12.41 6.29 1.01
C LYS A 244 -11.10 7.07 1.09
N LEU A 245 -9.95 6.40 1.19
CA LEU A 245 -8.65 7.06 1.06
C LEU A 245 -8.46 7.57 -0.37
N GLY A 246 -7.89 8.78 -0.49
CA GLY A 246 -7.62 9.40 -1.78
C GLY A 246 -6.47 8.69 -2.49
N ILE A 247 -6.39 8.86 -3.81
CA ILE A 247 -5.28 8.33 -4.60
C ILE A 247 -3.95 8.95 -4.12
N GLY A 248 -3.95 10.24 -3.77
CA GLY A 248 -2.77 10.90 -3.22
C GLY A 248 -2.31 10.34 -1.86
N ASP A 249 -3.24 9.86 -1.02
CA ASP A 249 -2.90 9.22 0.26
C ASP A 249 -2.22 7.85 0.03
N VAL A 250 -2.70 7.12 -0.97
CA VAL A 250 -2.26 5.74 -1.24
C VAL A 250 -0.98 5.69 -2.08
N PHE A 251 -0.94 6.48 -3.15
CA PHE A 251 0.12 6.42 -4.17
C PHE A 251 1.03 7.67 -4.21
N GLY A 252 0.70 8.74 -3.49
CA GLY A 252 1.53 9.94 -3.43
C GLY A 252 2.78 9.79 -2.54
N ASP A 253 3.53 10.87 -2.37
CA ASP A 253 4.82 10.86 -1.64
C ASP A 253 4.68 10.76 -0.11
N GLY A 254 3.50 11.07 0.42
CA GLY A 254 3.21 11.03 1.86
C GLY A 254 3.11 9.60 2.41
N PRO A 255 3.15 9.43 3.75
CA PRO A 255 2.86 8.14 4.35
C PRO A 255 1.40 7.74 4.07
N LEU A 256 1.13 6.44 4.01
CA LEU A 256 -0.23 5.92 3.86
C LEU A 256 -0.95 6.01 5.23
N PRO A 257 -1.99 6.85 5.37
CA PRO A 257 -2.65 7.05 6.65
C PRO A 257 -3.70 5.94 6.89
N VAL A 258 -3.52 5.19 7.97
CA VAL A 258 -4.53 4.22 8.45
C VAL A 258 -5.05 4.69 9.80
N ARG A 259 -6.37 4.77 9.95
CA ARG A 259 -7.05 5.33 11.12
C ARG A 259 -8.19 4.43 11.52
N TRP A 260 -8.36 4.13 12.79
CA TRP A 260 -9.40 3.23 13.30
C TRP A 260 -9.91 3.70 14.66
N GLN A 261 -11.04 3.13 15.10
CA GLN A 261 -11.51 3.36 16.46
C GLN A 261 -10.58 2.65 17.45
N ALA A 262 -9.90 3.41 18.31
CA ALA A 262 -8.98 2.86 19.33
C ALA A 262 -9.61 1.75 20.19
N GLY A 263 -8.81 0.73 20.49
CA GLY A 263 -9.20 -0.45 21.26
C GLY A 263 -8.12 -0.89 22.26
N ASP A 264 -8.20 -2.15 22.69
CA ASP A 264 -7.31 -2.78 23.67
C ASP A 264 -6.64 -4.07 23.14
N GLY A 265 -6.64 -4.27 21.82
CA GLY A 265 -6.04 -5.43 21.17
C GLY A 265 -4.64 -5.18 20.62
N GLU A 266 -4.11 -6.18 19.94
CA GLU A 266 -2.90 -6.10 19.12
C GLU A 266 -3.29 -5.67 17.71
N VAL A 267 -2.79 -4.52 17.25
CA VAL A 267 -3.06 -4.04 15.88
C VAL A 267 -1.84 -4.25 15.00
N GLU A 268 -2.09 -4.87 13.85
CA GLU A 268 -1.11 -5.12 12.81
C GLU A 268 -1.66 -4.64 11.48
N ILE A 269 -0.88 -3.84 10.76
CA ILE A 269 -1.21 -3.37 9.41
C ILE A 269 -0.28 -4.10 8.45
N THR A 270 -0.87 -4.87 7.55
CA THR A 270 -0.15 -5.54 6.47
C THR A 270 -0.49 -4.87 5.15
N VAL A 271 0.53 -4.43 4.42
CA VAL A 271 0.41 -3.82 3.11
C VAL A 271 1.16 -4.67 2.10
N SER A 272 0.43 -5.23 1.14
CA SER A 272 1.03 -5.85 -0.05
C SER A 272 1.11 -4.80 -1.15
N VAL A 273 2.28 -4.61 -1.73
CA VAL A 273 2.54 -3.61 -2.78
C VAL A 273 2.99 -4.29 -4.07
N THR A 274 2.66 -3.65 -5.19
CA THR A 274 3.14 -4.00 -6.52
C THR A 274 3.75 -2.76 -7.16
N GLY A 275 4.97 -2.91 -7.68
CA GLY A 275 5.69 -1.88 -8.42
C GLY A 275 5.18 -1.71 -9.85
N ASP A 276 5.48 -0.59 -10.48
CA ASP A 276 5.26 -0.35 -11.91
C ASP A 276 6.16 -1.22 -12.81
N ASP A 277 7.25 -1.74 -12.25
CA ASP A 277 8.14 -2.75 -12.83
C ASP A 277 7.72 -4.21 -12.54
N PHE A 278 6.53 -4.41 -11.97
CA PHE A 278 5.98 -5.71 -11.54
C PHE A 278 6.69 -6.37 -10.35
N SER A 279 7.61 -5.68 -9.68
CA SER A 279 8.10 -6.12 -8.37
C SER A 279 6.93 -6.18 -7.37
N SER A 280 7.05 -7.00 -6.33
CA SER A 280 6.02 -7.08 -5.30
C SER A 280 6.63 -7.40 -3.95
N GLY A 281 6.07 -6.83 -2.90
CA GLY A 281 6.52 -7.07 -1.55
C GLY A 281 5.43 -6.88 -0.51
N GLN A 282 5.76 -7.22 0.73
CA GLN A 282 4.84 -7.12 1.86
C GLN A 282 5.52 -6.36 3.00
N VAL A 283 4.78 -5.40 3.55
CA VAL A 283 5.17 -4.59 4.70
C VAL A 283 4.21 -4.89 5.83
N THR A 284 4.72 -5.17 7.02
CA THR A 284 3.93 -5.41 8.24
C THR A 284 4.36 -4.41 9.31
N CYS A 285 3.41 -3.62 9.79
CA CYS A 285 3.63 -2.61 10.82
C CYS A 285 2.79 -2.96 12.06
N GLU A 286 3.44 -3.09 13.21
CA GLU A 286 2.75 -3.20 14.49
C GLU A 286 2.39 -1.79 14.99
N ALA A 287 1.18 -1.62 15.51
CA ALA A 287 0.69 -0.35 16.00
C ALA A 287 0.06 -0.48 17.39
N ASP A 288 0.20 0.58 18.19
CA ASP A 288 -0.51 0.71 19.46
C ASP A 288 -2.01 0.94 19.18
N ASP A 289 -2.87 0.00 19.55
CA ASP A 289 -4.31 0.09 19.32
C ASP A 289 -4.94 1.32 20.00
N ALA A 290 -4.40 1.74 21.15
CA ALA A 290 -4.90 2.90 21.87
C ALA A 290 -4.70 4.22 21.10
N SER A 291 -3.76 4.26 20.16
CA SER A 291 -3.52 5.44 19.32
C SER A 291 -4.64 5.69 18.30
N GLY A 292 -5.35 4.64 17.87
CA GLY A 292 -6.35 4.70 16.81
C GLY A 292 -5.79 5.13 15.44
N SER A 293 -4.47 5.14 15.26
CA SER A 293 -3.85 5.63 14.04
C SER A 293 -2.44 5.11 13.82
N PHE A 294 -2.10 4.88 12.56
CA PHE A 294 -0.74 4.62 12.14
C PHE A 294 -0.50 5.19 10.74
N ASP A 295 0.65 5.83 10.55
CA ASP A 295 1.10 6.32 9.26
C ASP A 295 2.14 5.36 8.71
N VAL A 296 1.73 4.50 7.77
CA VAL A 296 2.64 3.54 7.15
C VAL A 296 3.69 4.31 6.36
N PRO A 297 4.99 4.19 6.69
CA PRO A 297 6.01 5.00 6.06
C PRO A 297 6.13 4.72 4.56
N ARG A 298 6.11 5.77 3.73
CA ARG A 298 6.33 5.66 2.28
C ARG A 298 7.62 4.92 1.94
N ALA A 299 8.68 5.20 2.70
CA ALA A 299 9.97 4.54 2.53
C ALA A 299 9.89 3.01 2.73
N ALA A 300 9.03 2.51 3.62
CA ALA A 300 8.85 1.08 3.82
C ALA A 300 8.10 0.44 2.63
N LEU A 301 7.09 1.14 2.10
CA LEU A 301 6.35 0.69 0.91
C LEU A 301 7.26 0.63 -0.32
N LEU A 302 8.08 1.65 -0.55
CA LEU A 302 9.03 1.69 -1.68
C LEU A 302 10.17 0.67 -1.52
N ALA A 303 10.68 0.47 -0.30
CA ALA A 303 11.72 -0.53 -0.05
C ALA A 303 11.23 -1.96 -0.35
N ALA A 304 9.94 -2.25 -0.15
CA ALA A 304 9.35 -3.55 -0.49
C ALA A 304 9.26 -3.83 -2.01
N VAL A 305 9.51 -2.83 -2.86
CA VAL A 305 9.52 -2.92 -4.32
C VAL A 305 10.82 -2.34 -4.90
N ASP A 306 11.93 -2.43 -4.15
CA ASP A 306 13.25 -1.98 -4.58
C ASP A 306 13.34 -0.51 -5.07
N GLY A 307 12.43 0.34 -4.60
CA GLY A 307 12.33 1.76 -4.96
C GLY A 307 11.47 2.06 -6.19
N ALA A 308 10.84 1.05 -6.82
CA ALA A 308 9.92 1.22 -7.94
C ALA A 308 8.66 2.04 -7.54
N GLY A 309 8.04 2.68 -8.53
CA GLY A 309 6.78 3.40 -8.33
C GLY A 309 5.65 2.41 -8.00
N LEU A 310 4.67 2.82 -7.18
CA LEU A 310 3.59 1.90 -6.79
C LEU A 310 2.48 1.86 -7.84
N SER A 311 2.12 0.67 -8.30
CA SER A 311 1.03 0.41 -9.26
C SER A 311 -0.17 -0.34 -8.65
N GLY A 312 0.04 -1.00 -7.50
CA GLY A 312 -1.01 -1.68 -6.75
C GLY A 312 -0.70 -1.70 -5.26
N VAL A 313 -1.72 -1.46 -4.44
CA VAL A 313 -1.60 -1.48 -2.97
C VAL A 313 -2.79 -2.20 -2.38
N SER A 314 -2.55 -3.28 -1.63
CA SER A 314 -3.57 -3.96 -0.84
C SER A 314 -3.27 -3.77 0.63
N VAL A 315 -4.19 -3.13 1.34
CA VAL A 315 -4.05 -2.81 2.77
C VAL A 315 -4.98 -3.73 3.54
N SER A 316 -4.44 -4.37 4.57
CA SER A 316 -5.19 -5.11 5.57
C SER A 316 -4.80 -4.62 6.95
N ILE A 317 -5.80 -4.25 7.74
CA ILE A 317 -5.62 -3.97 9.17
C ILE A 317 -6.27 -5.09 9.96
N ARG A 318 -5.50 -5.65 10.89
CA ARG A 318 -5.90 -6.75 11.76
C ARG A 318 -5.87 -6.26 13.19
N ARG A 319 -6.96 -6.49 13.93
CA ARG A 319 -6.95 -6.45 15.40
C ARG A 319 -7.07 -7.85 15.94
N ALA A 320 -6.18 -8.21 16.84
CA ALA A 320 -6.16 -9.49 17.51
C ALA A 320 -6.23 -9.36 19.03
N ARG A 321 -6.73 -10.42 19.66
CA ARG A 321 -6.61 -10.61 21.10
C ARG A 321 -6.24 -12.06 21.35
N THR A 322 -5.25 -12.27 22.21
CA THR A 322 -4.78 -13.60 22.60
C THR A 322 -5.09 -13.85 24.06
N ASP A 323 -5.94 -14.84 24.34
CA ASP A 323 -6.17 -15.34 25.70
C ASP A 323 -5.40 -16.66 25.87
N ARG A 324 -4.35 -16.64 26.70
CA ARG A 324 -3.47 -17.78 26.95
C ARG A 324 -3.89 -18.53 28.21
N THR A 325 -4.04 -19.84 28.11
CA THR A 325 -4.19 -20.74 29.26
C THR A 325 -2.99 -21.69 29.34
N LYS A 326 -2.26 -21.64 30.46
CA LYS A 326 -1.10 -22.51 30.74
C LYS A 326 -1.51 -23.73 31.57
N HIS A 327 -0.55 -24.63 31.85
CA HIS A 327 -0.73 -25.79 32.73
C HIS A 327 -1.77 -26.81 32.28
N LEU A 328 -1.97 -26.97 30.97
CA LEU A 328 -2.83 -28.02 30.42
C LEU A 328 -2.04 -29.32 30.28
N MET A 329 -2.68 -30.44 30.58
CA MET A 329 -2.03 -31.74 30.51
C MET A 329 -2.00 -32.25 29.07
N THR A 330 -0.85 -32.78 28.65
CA THR A 330 -0.74 -33.59 27.43
C THR A 330 -0.64 -35.08 27.77
N LYS A 331 -0.72 -35.93 26.75
CA LYS A 331 -0.53 -37.38 26.87
C LYS A 331 -0.02 -37.99 25.57
N GLY A 332 0.38 -39.25 25.66
CA GLY A 332 0.84 -40.06 24.54
C GLY A 332 2.31 -39.81 24.18
N GLU A 333 2.77 -40.52 23.16
CA GLU A 333 4.16 -40.46 22.68
C GLU A 333 4.15 -40.31 21.16
N LEU A 334 5.15 -39.61 20.64
CA LEU A 334 5.39 -39.45 19.21
C LEU A 334 6.78 -39.99 18.86
N THR A 335 6.89 -40.60 17.69
CA THR A 335 8.13 -41.18 17.20
C THR A 335 9.11 -40.08 16.81
N GLY A 336 10.18 -39.95 17.61
CA GLY A 336 11.28 -39.01 17.34
C GLY A 336 10.94 -37.54 17.64
N VAL A 337 9.88 -37.28 18.40
CA VAL A 337 9.48 -35.94 18.84
C VAL A 337 9.16 -35.98 20.33
N THR A 338 9.72 -35.05 21.10
CA THR A 338 9.36 -34.89 22.51
C THR A 338 7.94 -34.36 22.60
N VAL A 339 7.11 -34.99 23.43
CA VAL A 339 5.79 -34.45 23.82
C VAL A 339 5.95 -33.87 25.21
N GLU A 340 5.87 -32.56 25.33
CA GLU A 340 5.98 -31.90 26.63
C GLU A 340 4.75 -32.19 27.48
N PRO A 341 4.90 -32.60 28.75
CA PRO A 341 3.80 -33.06 29.60
C PRO A 341 2.82 -31.95 29.96
N GLU A 342 3.30 -30.71 29.90
CA GLU A 342 2.53 -29.50 30.10
C GLU A 342 2.44 -28.74 28.77
N GLY A 343 1.24 -28.26 28.46
CA GLY A 343 0.98 -27.47 27.27
C GLY A 343 0.18 -26.21 27.56
N TRP A 344 0.33 -25.25 26.66
CA TRP A 344 -0.35 -23.96 26.68
C TRP A 344 -1.30 -23.89 25.50
N VAL A 345 -2.46 -23.27 25.69
CA VAL A 345 -3.42 -23.03 24.62
C VAL A 345 -3.67 -21.53 24.52
N ASP A 346 -3.39 -20.99 23.33
CA ASP A 346 -3.70 -19.63 22.95
C ASP A 346 -4.99 -19.64 22.14
N VAL A 347 -6.01 -18.94 22.64
CA VAL A 347 -7.20 -18.64 21.86
C VAL A 347 -7.04 -17.23 21.30
N VAL A 348 -6.87 -17.14 19.98
CA VAL A 348 -6.67 -15.88 19.26
C VAL A 348 -7.97 -15.51 18.57
N THR A 349 -8.52 -14.36 18.89
CA THR A 349 -9.67 -13.81 18.16
C THR A 349 -9.22 -12.67 17.26
N ILE A 350 -9.69 -12.67 16.01
CA ILE A 350 -9.18 -11.77 14.96
C ILE A 350 -10.33 -11.07 14.24
N SER A 351 -10.22 -9.76 14.08
CA SER A 351 -11.06 -8.96 13.19
C SER A 351 -10.15 -8.30 12.16
N THR A 352 -10.53 -8.37 10.89
CA THR A 352 -9.71 -7.87 9.77
C THR A 352 -10.54 -7.06 8.79
N GLU A 353 -10.12 -5.83 8.55
CA GLU A 353 -10.60 -5.01 7.43
C GLU A 353 -9.55 -5.02 6.32
N SER A 354 -9.99 -5.07 5.07
CA SER A 354 -9.08 -4.95 3.93
C SER A 354 -9.68 -4.20 2.75
N HIS A 355 -8.79 -3.58 1.98
CA HIS A 355 -9.12 -2.98 0.70
C HIS A 355 -7.93 -3.06 -0.26
N THR A 356 -8.22 -3.15 -1.56
CA THR A 356 -7.20 -3.13 -2.60
C THR A 356 -7.43 -1.92 -3.50
N PHE A 357 -6.40 -1.11 -3.60
CA PHE A 357 -6.31 0.05 -4.46
C PHE A 357 -5.55 -0.32 -5.73
N MET A 358 -6.07 0.12 -6.86
CA MET A 358 -5.39 0.05 -8.14
C MET A 358 -4.81 1.41 -8.47
N GLY A 359 -3.55 1.45 -8.90
CA GLY A 359 -2.91 2.65 -9.42
C GLY A 359 -3.44 3.03 -10.80
N CYS A 360 -2.82 4.05 -11.39
CA CYS A 360 -3.16 4.47 -12.75
C CYS A 360 -2.79 3.43 -13.80
N GLN A 361 -3.42 3.55 -14.98
CA GLN A 361 -3.04 2.69 -16.10
C GLN A 361 -1.60 3.01 -16.53
N PRO A 362 -0.88 2.05 -17.14
CA PRO A 362 0.43 2.35 -17.71
C PRO A 362 0.36 3.54 -18.67
N GLY A 363 1.20 4.55 -18.45
CA GLY A 363 1.24 5.80 -19.23
C GLY A 363 0.50 6.98 -18.59
N GLU A 364 -0.31 6.74 -17.56
CA GLU A 364 -0.96 7.79 -16.78
C GLU A 364 -0.17 8.12 -15.50
N SER A 365 -0.25 9.37 -15.06
CA SER A 365 0.33 9.86 -13.82
C SER A 365 -0.75 10.29 -12.84
N PHE A 366 -0.43 10.25 -11.54
CA PHE A 366 -1.31 10.71 -10.49
C PHE A 366 -1.32 12.25 -10.43
N CYS A 367 -2.41 12.87 -10.88
CA CYS A 367 -2.65 14.31 -10.80
C CYS A 367 -3.75 14.61 -9.78
N GLY A 368 -3.33 14.79 -8.51
CA GLY A 368 -4.24 14.88 -7.38
C GLY A 368 -4.93 13.53 -7.13
N ASP A 369 -6.25 13.50 -7.26
CA ASP A 369 -7.07 12.29 -7.09
C ASP A 369 -7.46 11.63 -8.44
N SER A 370 -6.84 12.04 -9.54
CA SER A 370 -7.14 11.55 -10.89
C SER A 370 -5.91 10.94 -11.56
N CYS A 371 -6.14 9.95 -12.41
CA CYS A 371 -5.16 9.45 -13.35
C CYS A 371 -5.26 10.24 -14.65
N ILE A 372 -4.17 10.89 -15.04
CA ILE A 372 -4.11 11.75 -16.22
C ILE A 372 -2.94 11.29 -17.09
N ASP A 373 -3.20 11.13 -18.38
CA ASP A 373 -2.14 10.92 -19.36
C ASP A 373 -1.49 12.26 -19.68
N THR A 374 -0.40 12.56 -18.97
CA THR A 374 0.35 13.82 -19.12
C THR A 374 1.03 13.93 -20.48
N GLN A 375 0.97 12.91 -21.35
CA GLN A 375 1.50 12.99 -22.70
C GLN A 375 0.50 13.60 -23.70
N TRP A 376 -0.80 13.62 -23.36
CA TRP A 376 -1.87 14.01 -24.28
C TRP A 376 -2.95 14.91 -23.68
N ASP A 377 -2.89 15.17 -22.38
CA ASP A 377 -3.85 16.06 -21.71
C ASP A 377 -3.39 17.53 -21.80
N ASP A 378 -4.15 18.34 -22.53
CA ASP A 378 -3.86 19.76 -22.75
C ASP A 378 -3.79 20.57 -21.45
N ASP A 379 -4.46 20.14 -20.37
CA ASP A 379 -4.47 20.83 -19.09
C ASP A 379 -3.34 20.35 -18.14
N ASN A 380 -2.62 19.28 -18.50
CA ASN A 380 -1.61 18.60 -17.68
C ASN A 380 -0.42 18.08 -18.52
N CYS A 381 0.03 18.86 -19.50
CA CYS A 381 1.02 18.43 -20.48
C CYS A 381 2.44 18.39 -19.91
N GLY A 382 3.05 17.21 -19.91
CA GLY A 382 4.36 16.95 -19.31
C GLY A 382 4.35 16.87 -17.78
N GLY A 383 3.24 17.27 -17.13
CA GLY A 383 3.10 17.22 -15.68
C GLY A 383 1.74 17.73 -15.20
N CYS A 384 1.39 17.39 -13.96
CA CYS A 384 0.09 17.76 -13.38
C CYS A 384 -0.05 19.28 -13.20
N GLY A 385 -1.11 19.85 -13.78
CA GLY A 385 -1.39 21.29 -13.76
C GLY A 385 -0.58 22.12 -14.76
N GLU A 386 0.25 21.49 -15.59
CA GLU A 386 1.02 22.15 -16.66
C GLU A 386 0.16 22.29 -17.92
N SER A 387 -0.74 23.26 -17.93
CA SER A 387 -1.66 23.46 -19.06
C SER A 387 -0.99 24.15 -20.25
N CYS A 388 -1.31 23.70 -21.45
CA CYS A 388 -0.79 24.28 -22.68
C CYS A 388 -1.35 25.68 -22.95
N PRO A 389 -0.51 26.61 -23.45
CA PRO A 389 -0.92 27.98 -23.69
C PRO A 389 -1.98 28.05 -24.80
N ASN A 390 -3.01 28.88 -24.58
CA ASN A 390 -3.92 29.42 -25.59
C ASN A 390 -4.43 28.45 -26.68
N GLY A 391 -4.84 27.23 -26.31
CA GLY A 391 -5.43 26.27 -27.26
C GLY A 391 -4.42 25.49 -28.10
N ASP A 392 -3.14 25.55 -27.74
CA ASP A 392 -2.15 24.55 -28.12
C ASP A 392 -2.55 23.17 -27.56
N SER A 393 -2.12 22.11 -28.23
CA SER A 393 -2.45 20.73 -27.87
C SER A 393 -1.27 20.03 -27.23
N CYS A 394 -1.50 19.13 -26.29
CA CYS A 394 -0.45 18.31 -25.73
C CYS A 394 -0.10 17.15 -26.68
N ASN A 395 1.19 16.97 -26.94
CA ASN A 395 1.70 15.89 -27.77
C ASN A 395 3.02 15.37 -27.20
N ASP A 396 3.04 14.08 -26.85
CA ASP A 396 4.18 13.40 -26.22
C ASP A 396 4.77 14.19 -25.02
N GLY A 397 3.90 14.84 -24.25
CA GLY A 397 4.27 15.58 -23.03
C GLY A 397 4.86 16.97 -23.27
N ALA A 398 4.75 17.49 -24.50
CA ALA A 398 5.08 18.87 -24.83
C ALA A 398 3.89 19.58 -25.46
N CYS A 399 3.72 20.86 -25.14
CA CYS A 399 2.72 21.68 -25.77
C CYS A 399 3.10 21.95 -27.21
N ASN A 400 2.18 21.65 -28.12
CA ASN A 400 2.31 21.78 -29.56
C ASN A 400 1.31 22.80 -30.08
N GLY A 401 1.85 23.88 -30.66
CA GLY A 401 1.04 24.92 -31.25
C GLY A 401 1.79 26.24 -31.33
N VAL A 402 1.08 27.30 -31.69
CA VAL A 402 1.73 28.53 -32.15
C VAL A 402 2.46 29.21 -30.99
N ASP A 403 1.87 29.19 -29.81
CA ASP A 403 2.41 29.94 -28.67
C ASP A 403 3.59 29.21 -28.02
N SER A 404 3.48 27.89 -27.85
CA SER A 404 4.58 27.02 -27.42
C SER A 404 5.76 27.04 -28.38
N CYS A 405 5.50 26.96 -29.70
CA CYS A 405 6.55 27.05 -30.72
C CYS A 405 7.27 28.41 -30.68
N ASN A 406 6.53 29.52 -30.56
CA ASN A 406 7.13 30.85 -30.46
C ASN A 406 7.97 31.00 -29.19
N ALA A 407 7.46 30.54 -28.03
CA ALA A 407 8.19 30.58 -26.78
C ALA A 407 9.50 29.79 -26.86
N CYS A 408 9.46 28.56 -27.40
CA CYS A 408 10.65 27.76 -27.60
C CYS A 408 11.65 28.41 -28.57
N ALA A 409 11.16 29.01 -29.67
CA ALA A 409 12.02 29.70 -30.64
C ALA A 409 12.74 30.91 -30.01
N GLU A 410 12.07 31.66 -29.14
CA GLU A 410 12.66 32.78 -28.40
C GLU A 410 13.77 32.32 -27.44
N ASP A 411 13.54 31.25 -26.68
CA ASP A 411 14.54 30.69 -25.78
C ASP A 411 15.75 30.14 -26.57
N SER A 412 15.48 29.39 -27.63
CA SER A 412 16.48 28.79 -28.52
C SER A 412 17.35 29.83 -29.23
N ALA A 413 16.82 31.03 -29.49
CA ALA A 413 17.59 32.12 -30.07
C ALA A 413 18.76 32.58 -29.18
N THR A 414 18.68 32.32 -27.87
CA THR A 414 19.77 32.57 -26.93
C THR A 414 20.52 31.30 -26.49
N GLY A 415 19.98 30.12 -26.84
CA GLY A 415 20.53 28.79 -26.58
C GLY A 415 21.01 28.09 -27.85
N ASP A 416 20.34 26.99 -28.20
CA ASP A 416 20.79 26.02 -29.21
C ASP A 416 20.88 26.62 -30.62
N CYS A 417 19.97 27.52 -30.99
CA CYS A 417 19.95 28.20 -32.28
C CYS A 417 20.67 29.54 -32.29
N LYS A 418 21.39 29.89 -31.22
CA LYS A 418 22.05 31.20 -31.10
C LYS A 418 23.04 31.47 -32.23
N ALA A 419 23.87 30.49 -32.60
CA ALA A 419 24.93 30.71 -33.59
C ALA A 419 24.37 31.00 -34.98
N VAL A 420 23.31 30.28 -35.39
CA VAL A 420 22.66 30.48 -36.69
C VAL A 420 21.83 31.77 -36.72
N ASN A 421 21.17 32.10 -35.61
CA ASN A 421 20.43 33.36 -35.47
C ASN A 421 21.36 34.59 -35.51
N ASP A 422 22.50 34.53 -34.81
CA ASP A 422 23.52 35.58 -34.87
C ASP A 422 24.08 35.75 -36.29
N ALA A 423 24.27 34.64 -37.03
CA ALA A 423 24.74 34.67 -38.40
C ALA A 423 23.72 35.35 -39.33
N CYS A 424 22.43 34.99 -39.23
CA CYS A 424 21.38 35.64 -40.00
C CYS A 424 21.25 37.13 -39.66
N ALA A 425 21.32 37.49 -38.38
CA ALA A 425 21.26 38.89 -37.94
C ALA A 425 22.44 39.73 -38.44
N ALA A 426 23.61 39.11 -38.65
CA ALA A 426 24.80 39.76 -39.20
C ALA A 426 24.77 39.89 -40.73
N ASP A 427 23.97 39.08 -41.44
CA ASP A 427 23.81 39.12 -42.88
C ASP A 427 22.71 40.10 -43.30
N PRO A 428 23.00 41.16 -44.10
CA PRO A 428 22.01 42.16 -44.46
C PRO A 428 20.84 41.64 -45.30
N GLN A 429 21.02 40.56 -46.07
CA GLN A 429 19.97 39.96 -46.89
C GLN A 429 19.08 39.08 -46.01
N CYS A 430 19.67 38.27 -45.13
CA CYS A 430 18.92 37.44 -44.19
C CYS A 430 18.10 38.28 -43.21
N ALA A 431 18.71 39.29 -42.57
CA ALA A 431 18.01 40.19 -41.67
C ALA A 431 16.90 41.01 -42.35
N ALA A 432 17.10 41.40 -43.63
CA ALA A 432 16.07 42.11 -44.40
C ALA A 432 14.94 41.17 -44.87
N LEU A 433 15.25 39.91 -45.18
CA LEU A 433 14.27 38.87 -45.49
C LEU A 433 13.38 38.60 -44.27
N ASP A 434 13.98 38.34 -43.10
CA ASP A 434 13.27 38.12 -41.83
C ASP A 434 12.32 39.29 -41.52
N ALA A 435 12.82 40.53 -41.54
CA ALA A 435 12.01 41.73 -41.33
C ALA A 435 10.88 41.93 -42.37
N CYS A 436 11.08 41.46 -43.62
CA CYS A 436 10.06 41.51 -44.67
C CYS A 436 8.95 40.49 -44.45
N LEU A 437 9.29 39.31 -43.93
CA LEU A 437 8.37 38.20 -43.72
C LEU A 437 7.42 38.42 -42.54
N ILE A 438 7.86 39.12 -41.48
CA ILE A 438 7.04 39.39 -40.27
C ILE A 438 5.63 39.90 -40.60
N PRO A 439 5.40 40.98 -41.38
CA PRO A 439 4.06 41.49 -41.64
C PRO A 439 3.26 40.71 -42.71
N CYS A 440 3.82 39.67 -43.33
CA CYS A 440 3.18 39.01 -44.46
C CYS A 440 1.97 38.15 -44.03
N GLN A 441 0.81 38.44 -44.63
CA GLN A 441 -0.44 37.69 -44.39
C GLN A 441 -0.86 36.79 -45.58
N THR A 442 -0.15 36.87 -46.70
CA THR A 442 -0.49 36.12 -47.93
C THR A 442 0.75 35.43 -48.52
N GLN A 443 0.53 34.33 -49.25
CA GLN A 443 1.62 33.64 -49.95
C GLN A 443 2.29 34.52 -51.02
N ASP A 444 1.55 35.44 -51.65
CA ASP A 444 2.11 36.39 -52.60
C ASP A 444 3.11 37.34 -51.93
N CYS A 445 2.80 37.84 -50.72
CA CYS A 445 3.72 38.66 -49.93
C CYS A 445 5.01 37.91 -49.60
N VAL A 446 4.89 36.66 -49.14
CA VAL A 446 6.03 35.79 -48.83
C VAL A 446 6.91 35.60 -50.07
N GLN A 447 6.31 35.34 -51.23
CA GLN A 447 7.04 35.15 -52.48
C GLN A 447 7.74 36.44 -52.95
N GLU A 448 7.11 37.61 -52.76
CA GLU A 448 7.72 38.91 -53.05
C GLU A 448 8.94 39.18 -52.16
N CYS A 449 8.85 38.92 -50.85
CA CYS A 449 9.98 39.04 -49.93
C CYS A 449 11.13 38.09 -50.30
N ALA A 450 10.82 36.82 -50.60
CA ALA A 450 11.82 35.84 -51.03
C ALA A 450 12.50 36.25 -52.34
N ASN A 451 11.75 36.81 -53.31
CA ASN A 451 12.32 37.32 -54.56
C ASN A 451 13.18 38.58 -54.34
N MET A 452 12.85 39.40 -53.34
CA MET A 452 13.56 40.65 -53.04
C MET A 452 14.88 40.41 -52.31
N TYR A 453 14.95 39.39 -51.46
CA TYR A 453 16.10 39.07 -50.62
C TYR A 453 16.60 37.63 -50.85
N SER A 454 16.71 37.23 -52.12
CA SER A 454 17.01 35.85 -52.51
C SER A 454 18.32 35.30 -51.95
N ASP A 455 19.31 36.17 -51.76
CA ASP A 455 20.64 35.80 -51.28
C ASP A 455 20.66 35.48 -49.78
N GLY A 456 19.63 35.88 -49.03
CA GLY A 456 19.47 35.60 -47.60
C GLY A 456 18.67 34.33 -47.28
N ILE A 457 18.06 33.70 -48.30
CA ILE A 457 17.12 32.58 -48.12
C ILE A 457 17.78 31.37 -47.46
N ASP A 458 18.98 30.99 -47.88
CA ASP A 458 19.64 29.79 -47.37
C ASP A 458 19.91 29.91 -45.86
N LEU A 459 20.45 31.05 -45.43
CA LEU A 459 20.74 31.32 -44.03
C LEU A 459 19.47 31.49 -43.18
N TYR A 460 18.41 32.06 -43.76
CA TYR A 460 17.09 32.12 -43.12
C TYR A 460 16.47 30.72 -42.97
N ASN A 461 16.63 29.84 -43.96
CA ASN A 461 16.14 28.47 -43.84
C ASN A 461 16.95 27.66 -42.80
N GLU A 462 18.24 27.96 -42.62
CA GLU A 462 19.05 27.36 -41.55
C GLU A 462 18.55 27.76 -40.15
N THR A 463 18.10 29.01 -39.94
CA THR A 463 17.52 29.42 -38.65
C THR A 463 16.19 28.69 -38.39
N VAL A 464 15.32 28.60 -39.41
CA VAL A 464 14.05 27.85 -39.32
C VAL A 464 14.31 26.37 -39.08
N TYR A 465 15.27 25.76 -39.78
CA TYR A 465 15.62 24.34 -39.61
C TYR A 465 16.11 24.05 -38.20
N CYS A 466 16.98 24.90 -37.63
CA CYS A 466 17.45 24.74 -36.26
C CYS A 466 16.27 24.74 -35.27
N ILE A 467 15.31 25.65 -35.43
CA ILE A 467 14.14 25.70 -34.56
C ILE A 467 13.28 24.44 -34.74
N CYS A 468 12.92 24.10 -35.98
CA CYS A 468 11.92 23.07 -36.27
C CYS A 468 12.43 21.62 -36.11
N GLU A 469 13.72 21.38 -36.32
CA GLU A 469 14.28 20.02 -36.42
C GLU A 469 15.33 19.72 -35.36
N ASP A 470 15.93 20.75 -34.74
CA ASP A 470 16.96 20.55 -33.71
C ASP A 470 16.50 20.96 -32.30
N ALA A 471 15.85 22.13 -32.15
CA ALA A 471 15.59 22.73 -30.83
C ALA A 471 14.14 22.60 -30.32
N CYS A 472 13.14 22.79 -31.18
CA CYS A 472 11.72 22.92 -30.83
C CYS A 472 10.84 21.91 -31.58
N VAL A 473 11.35 20.69 -31.73
CA VAL A 473 10.75 19.66 -32.61
C VAL A 473 9.33 19.32 -32.21
N LEU A 474 9.04 19.22 -30.90
CA LEU A 474 7.72 18.84 -30.41
C LEU A 474 6.77 20.05 -30.40
N GLU A 475 7.25 21.21 -29.99
CA GLU A 475 6.46 22.44 -29.85
C GLU A 475 6.00 22.96 -31.21
N CYS A 476 6.86 22.84 -32.23
CA CYS A 476 6.61 23.31 -33.58
C CYS A 476 6.11 22.22 -34.55
N ALA A 477 5.87 20.98 -34.07
CA ALA A 477 5.40 19.88 -34.92
C ALA A 477 4.10 20.28 -35.66
N GLY A 478 4.05 20.05 -36.97
CA GLY A 478 2.90 20.42 -37.81
C GLY A 478 2.76 21.91 -38.15
N LEU A 479 3.54 22.80 -37.53
CA LEU A 479 3.67 24.22 -37.93
C LEU A 479 4.79 24.43 -38.96
N CYS A 480 5.84 23.62 -38.87
CA CYS A 480 7.01 23.70 -39.74
C CYS A 480 6.88 22.96 -41.09
N SER A 481 5.66 22.60 -41.51
CA SER A 481 5.40 21.78 -42.72
C SER A 481 5.17 22.55 -44.01
#